data_AF-A0A7C3FWJ6-F1
#
_entry.id   AF-A0A7C3FWJ6-F1
#
_cell.length_a   1.000
_cell.length_b   1.000
_cell.length_c   1.000
_cell.angle_alpha   90.00
_cell.angle_beta   90.00
_cell.angle_gamma   90.00
#
_symmetry.space_group_name_H-M   'P 1'
#
loop_
_entity.id
_entity.type
_entity.pdbx_description
1 polymer ?
#
loop_
_entity_poly.entity_id
_entity_poly.type
_entity_poly.pdbx_seq_one_letter_code
_entity_poly.pdbx_strand_id
1 'polypeptide(L)' 'MTGINYSLARLIESYAFCLSTEGKSTKTIKWYTTNLKRFAQFLSNNQLPDSVTEITKEEARQFISHLQTEVTRC' A
#
# COMPACT_ATOMS: atom_id res chain seq x y z
N MET A 1 -11.78 -18.92 15.70
CA MET A 1 -11.00 -18.91 14.45
C MET A 1 -10.32 -17.56 14.34
N THR A 2 -9.00 -17.50 14.48
CA THR A 2 -8.26 -16.25 14.20
C THR A 2 -8.19 -16.09 12.69
N GLY A 3 -9.17 -15.41 12.11
CA GLY A 3 -9.17 -15.10 10.68
C GLY A 3 -7.94 -14.26 10.33
N ILE A 4 -7.30 -14.56 9.21
CA ILE A 4 -6.23 -13.73 8.67
C ILE A 4 -6.83 -12.34 8.41
N ASN A 5 -6.19 -11.30 8.95
CA ASN A 5 -6.57 -9.93 8.68
C ASN A 5 -5.86 -9.50 7.38
N TYR A 6 -6.64 -9.32 6.32
CA TYR A 6 -6.15 -8.96 4.99
C TYR A 6 -6.07 -7.45 4.75
N SER A 7 -6.20 -6.61 5.79
CA SER A 7 -6.01 -5.16 5.64
C SER A 7 -4.59 -4.87 5.14
N LEU A 8 -4.52 -4.09 4.07
CA LEU A 8 -3.27 -3.67 3.45
C LEU A 8 -2.34 -3.01 4.47
N ALA A 9 -2.86 -2.19 5.38
CA ALA A 9 -2.07 -1.53 6.41
C ALA A 9 -1.28 -2.52 7.28
N ARG A 10 -1.94 -3.59 7.73
CA ARG A 10 -1.31 -4.65 8.53
C ARG A 10 -0.35 -5.51 7.71
N LEU A 11 -0.69 -5.78 6.45
CA LEU A 11 0.16 -6.55 5.56
C LEU A 11 1.43 -5.78 5.16
N ILE A 12 1.41 -4.45 5.12
CA ILE A 12 2.61 -3.61 4.93
C ILE A 12 3.62 -3.83 6.07
N GLU A 13 3.15 -3.94 7.32
CA GLU A 13 4.02 -4.21 8.48
C GLU A 13 4.64 -5.61 8.40
N SER A 14 3.83 -6.60 8.03
CA SER A 14 4.30 -7.98 7.82
C SER A 14 5.31 -8.05 6.68
N TYR A 15 5.07 -7.34 5.58
CA TYR A 15 6.00 -7.24 4.45
C TYR A 15 7.31 -6.56 4.86
N ALA A 16 7.25 -5.50 5.67
CA ALA A 16 8.45 -4.85 6.19
C ALA A 16 9.30 -5.80 7.03
N PHE A 17 8.67 -6.65 7.83
CA PHE A 17 9.33 -7.72 8.59
C PHE A 17 9.97 -8.76 7.65
N CYS A 18 9.25 -9.24 6.64
CA CYS A 18 9.84 -10.16 5.65
C CYS A 18 11.09 -9.56 5.00
N LEU A 19 11.02 -8.32 4.51
CA LEU A 19 12.16 -7.66 3.87
C LEU A 19 13.36 -7.47 4.83
N SER A 20 13.13 -7.28 6.13
CA SER A 20 14.22 -7.18 7.10
C SER A 20 14.91 -8.54 7.30
N THR A 21 14.15 -9.63 7.34
CA THR A 21 14.70 -10.99 7.40
C THR A 21 15.44 -11.41 6.13
N GLU A 22 15.06 -10.85 4.98
CA GLU A 22 15.76 -11.02 3.69
C GLU A 22 17.03 -10.16 3.56
N GLY A 23 17.40 -9.40 4.59
CA GLY A 23 18.60 -8.56 4.59
C GLY A 23 18.50 -7.32 3.70
N LYS A 24 17.29 -6.85 3.35
CA LYS A 24 17.14 -5.60 2.61
C LYS A 24 17.56 -4.41 3.47
N SER A 25 18.14 -3.40 2.82
CA SER A 25 18.55 -2.17 3.52
C SER A 25 17.35 -1.45 4.13
N THR A 26 17.57 -0.75 5.25
CA THR A 26 16.54 0.09 5.89
C THR A 26 15.97 1.13 4.92
N LYS A 27 16.81 1.68 4.04
CA LYS A 27 16.40 2.61 2.97
C LYS A 27 15.43 1.95 1.98
N THR A 28 15.73 0.72 1.55
CA THR A 28 14.88 -0.07 0.65
C THR A 28 13.53 -0.39 1.30
N ILE A 29 13.54 -0.86 2.55
CA ILE A 29 12.31 -1.18 3.31
C ILE A 29 11.46 0.09 3.47
N LYS A 30 12.08 1.21 3.86
CA LYS A 30 11.39 2.50 3.97
C LYS A 30 10.77 2.92 2.64
N TRP A 31 11.51 2.80 1.54
CA TRP A 31 11.00 3.16 0.23
C TRP A 31 9.78 2.33 -0.17
N TYR A 32 9.84 1.00 -0.03
CA TYR A 32 8.69 0.13 -0.33
C TYR A 32 7.48 0.46 0.56
N THR A 33 7.68 0.52 1.87
CA THR A 33 6.60 0.75 2.84
C THR A 33 5.99 2.13 2.69
N THR A 34 6.77 3.18 2.39
CA THR A 34 6.24 4.52 2.13
C THR A 34 5.33 4.54 0.89
N ASN A 35 5.72 3.89 -0.21
CA ASN A 35 4.87 3.84 -1.40
C ASN A 35 3.56 3.07 -1.14
N LEU A 36 3.64 1.93 -0.46
CA LEU A 36 2.44 1.16 -0.11
C LEU A 36 1.53 1.92 0.87
N LYS A 37 2.10 2.66 1.84
CA LYS A 37 1.32 3.51 2.75
C LYS A 37 0.60 4.65 2.03
N ARG A 38 1.22 5.25 0.99
CA ARG A 38 0.55 6.24 0.14
C ARG A 38 -0.66 5.65 -0.57
N PHE A 39 -0.52 4.43 -1.10
CA PHE A 39 -1.65 3.72 -1.72
C PHE A 39 -2.74 3.40 -0.70
N ALA A 40 -2.40 2.87 0.47
CA ALA A 40 -3.36 2.60 1.54
C ALA A 40 -4.11 3.87 1.99
N GLN A 41 -3.39 5.00 2.10
CA GLN A 41 -3.99 6.29 2.41
C GLN A 41 -4.93 6.78 1.32
N PHE A 42 -4.55 6.60 0.04
CA PHE A 42 -5.44 6.89 -1.09
C PHE A 42 -6.74 6.08 -1.01
N LEU A 43 -6.67 4.77 -0.75
CA LEU A 43 -7.86 3.93 -0.61
C LEU A 43 -8.76 4.43 0.52
N SER A 44 -8.18 4.70 1.70
CA SER A 44 -8.91 5.21 2.86
C SER A 44 -9.59 6.56 2.58
N ASN A 45 -8.89 7.49 1.94
CA ASN A 45 -9.41 8.83 1.65
C ASN A 45 -10.59 8.80 0.66
N ASN A 46 -10.62 7.79 -0.22
CA ASN A 46 -11.65 7.63 -1.25
C ASN A 46 -12.70 6.57 -0.89
N GLN A 47 -12.70 6.06 0.36
CA GLN A 47 -13.65 5.05 0.84
C GLN A 47 -13.64 3.77 -0.02
N LEU A 48 -12.46 3.41 -0.54
CA LEU A 48 -12.23 2.19 -1.32
C LEU A 48 -11.85 1.02 -0.42
N PRO A 49 -12.05 -0.24 -0.86
CA PRO A 49 -11.64 -1.42 -0.10
C PRO A 49 -10.15 -1.39 0.24
N ASP A 50 -9.79 -1.65 1.50
CA ASP A 50 -8.41 -1.74 1.96
C ASP A 50 -7.94 -3.19 2.19
N SER A 51 -8.86 -4.16 2.05
CA SER A 51 -8.53 -5.57 2.08
C SER A 51 -7.85 -6.00 0.79
N VAL A 52 -6.68 -6.65 0.88
CA VAL A 52 -5.93 -7.14 -0.29
C VAL A 52 -6.72 -8.18 -1.11
N THR A 53 -7.71 -8.84 -0.51
CA THR A 53 -8.60 -9.77 -1.23
C THR A 53 -9.67 -9.07 -2.06
N GLU A 54 -9.91 -7.78 -1.83
CA GLU A 54 -10.95 -6.98 -2.46
C GLU A 54 -10.38 -5.89 -3.37
N ILE A 55 -9.11 -5.51 -3.17
CA ILE A 55 -8.39 -4.60 -4.07
C ILE A 55 -8.21 -5.26 -5.43
N THR A 56 -8.67 -4.58 -6.48
CA THR A 56 -8.55 -5.03 -7.86
C THR A 56 -7.64 -4.11 -8.67
N LYS A 57 -7.56 -4.37 -9.98
CA LYS A 57 -6.87 -3.49 -10.92
C LYS A 57 -7.53 -2.12 -11.00
N GLU A 58 -8.79 -1.99 -10.63
CA GLU A 58 -9.52 -0.74 -10.75
C GLU A 58 -9.03 0.30 -9.74
N GLU A 59 -8.89 -0.09 -8.47
CA GLU A 59 -8.31 0.77 -7.43
C GLU A 59 -6.88 1.19 -7.78
N ALA A 60 -6.09 0.28 -8.39
CA ALA A 60 -4.75 0.59 -8.86
C ALA A 60 -4.75 1.63 -10.00
N ARG A 61 -5.69 1.55 -10.95
CA ARG A 61 -5.83 2.55 -12.02
C ARG A 61 -6.26 3.90 -11.48
N GLN A 62 -7.23 3.92 -10.55
CA GLN A 62 -7.66 5.15 -9.89
C GLN A 62 -6.50 5.81 -9.15
N PHE A 63 -5.65 5.05 -8.47
CA PHE A 63 -4.46 5.58 -7.82
C PHE A 63 -3.45 6.17 -8.81
N ILE A 64 -3.19 5.49 -9.94
CA ILE A 64 -2.31 6.01 -10.99
C ILE A 64 -2.87 7.33 -11.56
N SER A 65 -4.18 7.41 -11.80
CA SER A 65 -4.83 8.63 -12.27
C SER A 65 -4.71 9.76 -11.24
N HIS A 66 -4.94 9.46 -9.96
CA HIS A 66 -4.75 10.40 -8.85
C HIS A 66 -3.32 10.96 -8.82
N LEU A 67 -2.29 10.09 -8.91
CA LEU A 67 -0.89 10.52 -8.96
C LEU A 67 -0.60 11.44 -10.16
N GLN A 68 -1.19 11.18 -11.32
CA GLN A 68 -1.01 12.05 -12.50
C GLN A 68 -1.64 13.43 -12.27
N THR A 69 -2.79 13.51 -11.61
CA THR A 69 -3.46 14.79 -11.32
C THR A 69 -2.76 15.60 -10.22
N GLU A 70 -2.21 14.94 -9.20
CA GLU A 70 -1.46 15.61 -8.13
C GLU A 70 -0.08 16.09 -8.58
N VAL A 71 0.60 15.33 -9.46
CA VAL A 71 1.93 15.69 -9.99
C VAL A 71 1.85 16.79 -11.06
N THR A 72 0.71 16.97 -11.73
CA THR A 72 0.51 17.98 -12.79
C THR A 72 0.15 19.38 -12.23
N ARG A 73 0.39 19.65 -10.94
CA ARG A 73 0.26 21.00 -10.36
C ARG A 73 1.61 21.51 -9.86
N CYS A 74 2.47 21.85 -10.81
CA CYS A 74 3.52 22.86 -10.73
C CYS A 74 3.66 23.53 -12.10
#